data_AF-A0A6M1YSW6-F1
#
_entry.id   AF-A0A6M1YSW6-F1
#
_cell.length_a   1.000
_cell.length_b   1.000
_cell.length_c   1.000
_cell.angle_alpha   90.00
_cell.angle_beta   90.00
_cell.angle_gamma   90.00
#
_symmetry.space_group_name_H-M   'P 1'
#
loop_
_entity.id
_entity.type
_entity.pdbx_description
1 polymer ?
#
loop_
_entity_poly.entity_id
_entity_poly.type
_entity_poly.pdbx_seq_one_letter_code
_entity_poly.pdbx_strand_id
1 'polypeptide(L)' 'MSNINPNAYVEEGAKIGSNVTIEPFAVIKKNVTIEDNVT' A
#
# COMPACT_ATOMS: atom_id res chain seq x y z
N MET A 1 5.71 3.57 -10.39
CA MET A 1 5.11 4.53 -9.42
C MET A 1 3.85 3.88 -8.90
N SER A 2 3.67 3.81 -7.59
CA SER A 2 2.54 3.10 -6.98
C SER A 2 1.33 4.03 -6.83
N ASN A 3 0.13 3.48 -6.98
CA ASN A 3 -1.12 4.21 -6.90
C ASN A 3 -1.84 3.87 -5.60
N ILE A 4 -1.71 4.76 -4.62
CA ILE A 4 -2.32 4.59 -3.30
C ILE A 4 -3.51 5.54 -3.24
N ASN A 5 -4.71 4.98 -3.12
CA ASN A 5 -5.91 5.78 -2.98
C ASN A 5 -5.85 6.64 -1.70
N PRO A 6 -6.25 7.93 -1.73
CA PRO A 6 -6.21 8.80 -0.54
C PRO A 6 -7.13 8.33 0.60
N ASN A 7 -8.12 7.47 0.34
CA ASN A 7 -8.98 6.86 1.35
C ASN A 7 -8.41 5.56 1.92
N ALA A 8 -7.24 5.10 1.47
CA ALA A 8 -6.53 3.98 2.08
C ALA A 8 -5.76 4.47 3.32
N TYR A 9 -5.69 3.63 4.34
CA TYR A 9 -4.86 3.87 5.51
C TYR A 9 -3.57 3.05 5.40
N VAL A 10 -2.44 3.73 5.27
CA VAL A 10 -1.11 3.12 5.28
C VAL A 10 -0.36 3.66 6.50
N GLU A 11 -0.13 2.78 7.47
CA GLU A 11 0.63 3.12 8.68
C GLU A 11 2.11 3.35 8.33
N GLU A 12 2.71 4.36 8.96
CA GLU A 12 4.14 4.64 8.82
C GLU A 12 4.97 3.39 9.20
N GLY A 13 5.91 3.02 8.33
CA GLY A 13 6.73 1.83 8.46
C GLY A 13 6.36 0.67 7.53
N ALA A 14 5.16 0.69 6.94
CA ALA A 14 4.80 -0.26 5.89
C ALA A 14 5.74 -0.14 4.67
N LYS A 15 6.08 -1.27 4.04
CA LYS A 15 6.95 -1.31 2.86
C LYS A 15 6.10 -1.56 1.62
N ILE A 16 6.14 -0.63 0.67
CA ILE A 16 5.36 -0.70 -0.57
C ILE A 16 6.30 -0.83 -1.75
N GLY A 17 6.16 -1.93 -2.49
CA GLY A 17 6.88 -2.20 -3.73
C GLY A 17 6.49 -1.27 -4.88
N SER A 18 7.11 -1.50 -6.02
CA SER A 18 6.87 -0.77 -7.26
C SER A 18 5.59 -1.24 -7.95
N ASN A 19 4.87 -0.29 -8.57
CA ASN A 19 3.65 -0.55 -9.35
C ASN A 19 2.54 -1.24 -8.53
N VAL A 20 2.46 -0.90 -7.25
CA VAL A 20 1.39 -1.37 -6.36
C VAL A 20 0.15 -0.51 -6.57
N THR A 21 -1.03 -1.13 -6.55
CA THR A 21 -2.32 -0.44 -6.43
C THR A 21 -2.90 -0.71 -5.06
N ILE A 22 -3.38 0.32 -4.36
CA ILE A 22 -4.11 0.17 -3.09
C ILE A 22 -5.46 0.87 -3.21
N GLU A 23 -6.53 0.08 -3.14
CA GLU A 23 -7.91 0.53 -3.29
C GLU A 23 -8.45 1.28 -2.04
N PRO A 24 -9.52 2.07 -2.17
CA PRO A 24 -10.13 2.79 -1.04
C PRO A 24 -10.41 1.87 0.16
N PHE A 25 -10.18 2.40 1.37
CA PHE A 25 -10.50 1.73 2.64
C PHE A 25 -9.65 0.50 2.97
N ALA A 26 -8.63 0.16 2.17
CA ALA A 26 -7.61 -0.80 2.57
C ALA A 26 -6.84 -0.30 3.82
N VAL A 27 -6.45 -1.23 4.70
CA VAL A 27 -5.71 -0.94 5.94
C VAL A 27 -4.40 -1.72 5.92
N ILE A 28 -3.28 -0.99 5.72
CA ILE A 28 -1.93 -1.55 5.71
C ILE A 28 -1.22 -1.14 7.00
N LYS A 29 -0.82 -2.13 7.80
CA LYS A 29 -0.16 -1.91 9.11
C LYS A 29 1.36 -1.87 8.98
N LYS A 30 2.03 -1.29 9.98
CA LYS A 30 3.48 -1.03 9.98
C LYS A 30 4.39 -2.21 9.63
N ASN A 31 3.96 -3.45 9.86
CA ASN A 31 4.77 -4.66 9.63
C ASN A 31 4.43 -5.36 8.30
N VAL A 32 3.60 -4.75 7.45
CA VAL A 32 3.25 -5.31 6.14
C VAL A 32 4.30 -4.93 5.10
N THR A 33 4.63 -5.89 4.24
CA THR A 33 5.38 -5.68 3.00
C THR A 33 4.48 -6.07 1.84
N ILE A 34 4.26 -5.14 0.91
CA ILE A 34 3.57 -5.40 -0.35
C ILE A 34 4.64 -5.44 -1.44
N GLU A 35 4.75 -6.57 -2.13
CA GLU A 35 5.73 -6.78 -3.19
C GLU A 35 5.34 -6.07 -4.49
N ASP A 36 6.25 -6.09 -5.47
CA ASP A 36 6.05 -5.42 -6.75
C ASP A 36 4.85 -5.98 -7.54
N ASN A 37 4.13 -5.10 -8.25
CA ASN A 37 3.01 -5.44 -9.14
C ASN A 37 1.80 -6.11 -8.46
N VAL A 38 1.55 -5.80 -7.18
CA VAL A 38 0.37 -6.24 -6.43
C VAL A 38 -0.77 -5.20 -6.54
N THR A 39 -2.01 -5.69 -6.60
CA THR A 39 -3.25 -4.90 -6.53
C THR A 39 -4.05 -5.32 -5.30
#